data_AF-A0A290Q2F3-F1
#
_entry.id   AF-A0A290Q2F3-F1
#
_cell.length_a   1.000
_cell.length_b   1.000
_cell.length_c   1.000
_cell.angle_alpha   90.00
_cell.angle_beta   90.00
_cell.angle_gamma   90.00
#
_symmetry.space_group_name_H-M   'P 1'
#
loop_
_entity.id
_entity.type
_entity.pdbx_description
1 polymer ?
#
loop_
_entity_poly.entity_id
_entity_poly.type
_entity_poly.pdbx_seq_one_letter_code
_entity_poly.pdbx_strand_id
1 'polypeptide(L)'
;MGIAFSALRPVPSDERRAVEDERAMAVAERADDRASNAAARVIVFLSLAGGSRRKARQVKIKIPQELKDAAPQTTWGRVLNATPIVMTVIATMLAGLASSEMTQAQYDRSLAAQQQSKAGDQWAFFQAKRMRSAVQSGTLDVVQTTQMERGLDVEGLKALAATLPEAAEVQTALGFLLAGKLPEQAAAPVPVAGVKAALDAVEHGETEPELTRILNAVKPVEIAEALKAAQGHARSFDGVLRPVVTGGDRLGDLLEPTTTVHRALSRDFTVLRLRYSAMRYDAEARLNQAVASLYELQVRQSNLSAERHHRRSQRFFFGMLAAQAAVIIATFAMAARKRSMLWLLAAAAGTGALIFAVYVYLYL
;
A
#
# COMPACT_ATOMS: atom_id res chain seq x y z
N MET A 1 -52.74 -28.20 -15.07
CA MET A 1 -51.94 -27.19 -14.35
C MET A 1 -50.48 -27.61 -14.43
N GLY A 2 -49.74 -27.11 -15.43
CA GLY A 2 -48.31 -27.41 -15.62
C GLY A 2 -47.48 -26.22 -15.12
N ILE A 3 -46.66 -26.44 -14.11
CA ILE A 3 -45.74 -25.43 -13.59
C ILE A 3 -44.53 -25.39 -14.53
N ALA A 4 -44.43 -24.31 -15.30
CA ALA A 4 -43.29 -24.05 -16.17
C ALA A 4 -42.06 -23.68 -15.31
N PHE A 5 -41.07 -24.59 -15.27
CA PHE A 5 -39.75 -24.30 -14.72
C PHE A 5 -38.99 -23.39 -15.70
N SER A 6 -38.97 -22.08 -15.43
CA SER A 6 -38.04 -21.16 -16.09
C SER A 6 -36.62 -21.52 -15.68
N ALA A 7 -35.84 -22.00 -16.65
CA ALA A 7 -34.42 -22.27 -16.48
C ALA A 7 -33.68 -20.96 -16.21
N LEU A 8 -33.19 -20.80 -14.97
CA LEU A 8 -32.29 -19.73 -14.57
C LEU A 8 -31.01 -19.81 -15.41
N ARG A 9 -30.78 -18.82 -16.27
CA ARG A 9 -29.52 -18.69 -17.02
C ARG A 9 -28.36 -18.48 -16.03
N PRO A 10 -27.21 -19.14 -16.22
CA PRO A 10 -26.04 -18.94 -15.37
C PRO A 10 -25.50 -17.51 -15.56
N VAL A 11 -25.41 -16.78 -14.45
CA VAL A 11 -24.80 -15.44 -14.40
C VAL A 11 -23.31 -15.53 -14.80
N PRO A 12 -22.83 -14.72 -15.76
CA PRO A 12 -21.43 -14.70 -16.22
C PRO A 12 -20.45 -14.47 -15.05
N SER A 13 -19.28 -15.11 -15.11
CA SER A 13 -18.25 -15.01 -14.06
C SER A 13 -17.76 -13.58 -13.80
N ASP A 14 -17.84 -12.71 -14.80
CA ASP A 14 -17.34 -11.34 -14.72
C ASP A 14 -18.32 -10.43 -13.96
N GLU A 15 -19.63 -10.65 -14.09
CA GLU A 15 -20.64 -9.97 -13.26
C GLU A 15 -20.52 -10.40 -11.79
N ARG A 16 -20.20 -11.68 -11.53
CA ARG A 16 -19.96 -12.14 -10.15
C ARG A 16 -18.75 -11.46 -9.53
N ARG A 17 -17.65 -11.31 -10.27
CA ARG A 17 -16.46 -10.60 -9.81
C ARG A 17 -16.73 -9.12 -9.55
N ALA A 18 -17.47 -8.44 -10.42
CA ALA A 18 -17.83 -7.04 -10.20
C ALA A 18 -18.69 -6.85 -8.93
N VAL A 19 -19.65 -7.75 -8.70
CA VAL A 19 -20.49 -7.74 -7.48
C VAL A 19 -19.68 -8.11 -6.24
N GLU A 20 -18.69 -9.00 -6.35
CA GLU A 20 -17.78 -9.35 -5.26
C GLU A 20 -16.82 -8.21 -4.91
N ASP A 21 -16.29 -7.50 -5.90
CA ASP A 21 -15.43 -6.32 -5.72
C ASP A 21 -16.21 -5.14 -5.12
N GLU A 22 -17.45 -4.91 -5.57
CA GLU A 22 -18.33 -3.88 -5.00
C GLU A 22 -18.70 -4.21 -3.54
N ARG A 23 -18.97 -5.49 -3.23
CA ARG A 23 -19.17 -5.95 -1.86
C ARG A 23 -17.91 -5.82 -1.01
N ALA A 24 -16.73 -6.11 -1.57
CA ALA A 24 -15.45 -5.97 -0.86
C ALA A 24 -15.15 -4.49 -0.54
N MET A 25 -15.41 -3.56 -1.48
CA MET A 25 -15.33 -2.12 -1.23
C MET A 25 -16.32 -1.66 -0.17
N ALA A 26 -17.58 -2.08 -0.25
CA ALA A 26 -18.59 -1.72 0.75
C ALA A 26 -18.27 -2.30 2.15
N VAL A 27 -17.61 -3.45 2.23
CA VAL A 27 -17.12 -4.02 3.49
C VAL A 27 -15.91 -3.25 4.02
N ALA A 28 -14.98 -2.82 3.16
CA ALA A 28 -13.83 -2.01 3.55
C ALA A 28 -14.27 -0.60 4.03
N GLU A 29 -15.20 0.05 3.34
CA GLU A 29 -15.77 1.34 3.73
C GLU A 29 -16.50 1.23 5.08
N ARG A 30 -17.30 0.17 5.28
CA ARG A 30 -17.92 -0.12 6.60
C ARG A 30 -16.91 -0.47 7.69
N ALA A 31 -15.76 -1.04 7.34
CA ALA A 31 -14.69 -1.33 8.30
C ALA A 31 -13.99 -0.04 8.73
N ASP A 32 -13.78 0.90 7.82
CA ASP A 32 -13.22 2.22 8.11
C ASP A 32 -14.20 3.08 8.92
N ASP A 33 -15.49 3.06 8.58
CA ASP A 33 -16.55 3.68 9.39
C ASP A 33 -16.68 3.06 10.78
N ARG A 34 -16.46 1.74 10.92
CA ARG A 34 -16.43 1.07 12.21
C ARG A 34 -15.16 1.38 12.98
N ALA A 35 -14.02 1.55 12.33
CA ALA A 35 -12.77 1.94 12.96
C ALA A 35 -12.82 3.40 13.41
N SER A 36 -13.36 4.30 12.58
CA SER A 36 -13.64 5.69 12.91
C SER A 36 -14.68 5.82 14.03
N ASN A 37 -15.77 5.04 13.98
CA ASN A 37 -16.72 4.98 15.09
C ASN A 37 -16.16 4.30 16.34
N ALA A 38 -15.24 3.34 16.22
CA ALA A 38 -14.58 2.72 17.37
C ALA A 38 -13.59 3.70 18.00
N ALA A 39 -12.83 4.46 17.22
CA ALA A 39 -11.96 5.52 17.70
C ALA A 39 -12.77 6.67 18.32
N ALA A 40 -13.86 7.11 17.67
CA ALA A 40 -14.79 8.08 18.22
C ALA A 40 -15.46 7.55 19.49
N ARG A 41 -15.81 6.26 19.56
CA ARG A 41 -16.32 5.62 20.78
C ARG A 41 -15.24 5.47 21.85
N VAL A 42 -13.97 5.26 21.53
CA VAL A 42 -12.88 5.24 22.51
C VAL A 42 -12.59 6.64 23.02
N ILE A 43 -12.65 7.68 22.17
CA ILE A 43 -12.53 9.08 22.59
C ILE A 43 -13.76 9.50 23.41
N VAL A 44 -14.97 9.12 23.01
CA VAL A 44 -16.20 9.34 23.77
C VAL A 44 -16.22 8.48 25.03
N PHE A 45 -15.64 7.28 25.04
CA PHE A 45 -15.53 6.44 26.23
C PHE A 45 -14.43 6.93 27.17
N LEU A 46 -13.34 7.51 26.68
CA LEU A 46 -12.34 8.21 27.50
C LEU A 46 -12.91 9.56 28.00
N SER A 47 -13.74 10.23 27.20
CA SER A 47 -14.43 11.47 27.58
C SER A 47 -15.62 11.22 28.52
N LEU A 48 -16.31 10.08 28.42
CA LEU A 48 -17.39 9.64 29.32
C LEU A 48 -16.84 8.91 30.55
N ALA A 49 -15.68 8.25 30.47
CA ALA A 49 -14.90 7.82 31.63
C ALA A 49 -14.35 9.03 32.40
N GLY A 50 -14.16 10.18 31.75
CA GLY A 50 -13.97 11.48 32.40
C GLY A 50 -15.28 12.17 32.86
N GLY A 51 -16.43 11.77 32.33
CA GLY A 51 -17.72 12.47 32.48
C GLY A 51 -18.68 11.87 33.50
N SER A 52 -18.63 10.58 33.78
CA SER A 52 -19.34 10.00 34.93
C SER A 52 -18.47 10.13 36.18
N ARG A 53 -18.45 11.33 36.75
CA ARG A 53 -18.27 11.50 38.21
C ARG A 53 -19.43 10.77 38.89
N ARG A 54 -19.40 9.42 38.91
CA ARG A 54 -19.78 8.73 40.13
C ARG A 54 -18.99 9.48 41.20
N LYS A 55 -19.68 10.08 42.18
CA LYS A 55 -19.03 10.56 43.40
C LYS A 55 -18.28 9.34 43.92
N ALA A 56 -17.03 9.19 43.51
CA ALA A 56 -16.12 8.24 44.09
C ALA A 56 -16.21 8.61 45.56
N ARG A 57 -16.81 7.71 46.34
CA ARG A 57 -16.94 7.85 47.78
C ARG A 57 -15.52 8.20 48.19
N GLN A 58 -15.28 9.47 48.56
CA GLN A 58 -13.98 9.91 49.00
C GLN A 58 -13.74 9.05 50.22
N VAL A 59 -13.05 7.92 50.03
CA VAL A 59 -12.54 7.13 51.12
C VAL A 59 -11.56 8.10 51.73
N LYS A 60 -11.99 8.76 52.81
CA LYS A 60 -11.12 9.58 53.64
C LYS A 60 -10.16 8.58 54.23
N ILE A 61 -9.09 8.29 53.48
CA ILE A 61 -7.95 7.54 53.97
C ILE A 61 -7.41 8.42 55.08
N LYS A 62 -7.76 8.08 56.32
CA LYS A 62 -7.17 8.69 57.51
C LYS A 62 -5.73 8.22 57.52
N ILE A 63 -4.86 9.00 56.92
CA ILE A 63 -3.40 8.80 57.03
C ILE A 63 -3.10 8.86 58.54
N PRO A 64 -2.61 7.76 59.14
CA PRO A 64 -2.24 7.71 60.56
C PRO A 64 -1.41 8.94 60.94
N GLN A 65 -1.71 9.55 62.10
CA GLN A 65 -1.02 10.76 62.56
C GLN A 65 0.51 10.55 62.59
N GLU A 66 0.96 9.34 62.95
CA GLU A 66 2.36 8.92 62.97
C GLU A 66 3.09 9.13 61.63
N LEU A 67 2.41 8.92 60.50
CA LEU A 67 2.98 9.15 59.16
C LEU A 67 3.01 10.63 58.78
N LYS A 68 2.11 11.44 59.33
CA LYS A 68 2.12 12.90 59.12
C LYS A 68 3.23 13.58 59.90
N ASP A 69 3.51 13.08 61.11
CA ASP A 69 4.53 13.65 61.99
C ASP A 69 5.95 13.24 61.56
N ALA A 70 6.10 12.10 60.88
CA ALA A 70 7.36 11.68 60.26
C ALA A 70 7.70 12.44 58.96
N ALA A 71 6.73 13.14 58.35
CA ALA A 71 6.96 13.91 57.14
C ALA A 71 7.57 15.28 57.46
N PRO A 72 8.66 15.70 56.78
CA PRO A 72 9.23 17.02 56.98
C PRO A 72 8.20 18.11 56.66
N GLN A 73 7.80 18.88 57.69
CA GLN A 73 6.76 19.92 57.61
C GLN A 73 7.14 21.09 56.71
N THR A 74 8.44 21.26 56.42
CA THR A 74 8.94 22.30 55.53
C THR A 74 8.40 22.09 54.12
N THR A 75 8.03 23.17 53.45
CA THR A 75 7.60 23.16 52.04
C THR A 75 8.61 22.43 51.15
N TRP A 76 9.89 22.59 51.46
CA TRP A 76 10.98 21.88 50.78
C TRP A 76 10.91 20.37 50.97
N GLY A 77 10.67 19.89 52.20
CA GLY A 77 10.49 18.46 52.47
C GLY A 77 9.32 17.83 51.71
N ARG A 78 8.22 18.57 51.52
CA ARG A 78 7.08 18.13 50.72
C ARG A 78 7.41 17.97 49.24
N VAL A 79 8.14 18.92 48.65
CA VAL A 79 8.60 18.82 47.26
C VAL A 79 9.48 17.59 47.08
N LEU A 80 10.43 17.37 48.00
CA LEU A 80 11.36 16.25 47.95
C LEU A 80 10.67 14.88 48.05
N ASN A 81 9.59 14.76 48.83
CA ASN A 81 8.80 13.53 48.92
C ASN A 81 7.92 13.30 47.67
N ALA A 82 7.54 14.37 46.95
CA ALA A 82 6.75 14.26 45.73
C ALA A 82 7.58 13.90 44.50
N THR A 83 8.87 14.25 44.46
CA THR A 83 9.75 14.03 43.30
C THR A 83 9.78 12.58 42.81
N PRO A 84 9.95 11.55 43.66
CA PRO A 84 9.95 10.15 43.18
C PRO A 84 8.63 9.77 42.53
N ILE A 85 7.50 10.19 43.11
CA ILE A 85 6.16 9.89 42.60
C ILE A 85 5.98 10.52 41.21
N VAL A 86 6.35 11.80 41.05
CA VAL A 86 6.27 12.51 39.77
C VAL A 86 7.16 11.84 38.72
N MET A 87 8.38 11.45 39.08
CA MET A 87 9.29 10.76 38.16
C MET A 87 8.80 9.38 37.76
N THR A 88 8.16 8.63 38.67
CA THR A 88 7.51 7.36 38.32
C THR A 88 6.38 7.58 37.31
N VAL A 89 5.54 8.60 37.49
CA VAL A 89 4.48 8.92 36.53
C VAL A 89 5.05 9.27 35.16
N ILE A 90 6.10 10.11 35.12
CA ILE A 90 6.80 10.45 33.87
C ILE A 90 7.37 9.19 33.20
N ALA A 91 8.03 8.33 33.97
CA ALA A 91 8.59 7.08 33.46
C ALA A 91 7.50 6.17 32.86
N THR A 92 6.35 6.04 33.53
CA THR A 92 5.21 5.27 33.00
C THR A 92 4.64 5.88 31.72
N MET A 93 4.55 7.21 31.63
CA MET A 93 4.11 7.88 30.40
C MET A 93 5.09 7.64 29.25
N LEU A 94 6.40 7.76 29.50
CA LEU A 94 7.44 7.47 28.51
C LEU A 94 7.43 6.01 28.06
N ALA A 95 7.18 5.08 28.98
CA ALA A 95 6.99 3.66 28.65
C ALA A 95 5.81 3.46 27.70
N GLY A 96 4.68 4.13 27.96
CA GLY A 96 3.50 4.11 27.10
C GLY A 96 3.78 4.64 25.69
N LEU A 97 4.47 5.78 25.59
CA LEU A 97 4.87 6.37 24.30
C LEU A 97 5.86 5.48 23.54
N ALA A 98 6.85 4.91 24.22
CA ALA A 98 7.80 3.98 23.62
C ALA A 98 7.07 2.75 23.03
N SER A 99 6.10 2.20 23.78
CA SER A 99 5.29 1.07 23.35
C SER A 99 4.42 1.41 22.13
N SER A 100 3.73 2.56 22.14
CA SER A 100 2.88 2.97 21.01
C SER A 100 3.69 3.19 19.72
N GLU A 101 4.86 3.81 19.82
CA GLU A 101 5.76 4.02 18.68
C GLU A 101 6.32 2.69 18.16
N MET A 102 6.60 1.73 19.04
CA MET A 102 7.00 0.38 18.64
C MET A 102 5.87 -0.35 17.90
N THR A 103 4.63 -0.23 18.37
CA THR A 103 3.46 -0.79 17.69
C THR A 103 3.25 -0.16 16.32
N GLN A 104 3.40 1.16 16.19
CA GLN A 104 3.34 1.84 14.89
C GLN A 104 4.44 1.35 13.93
N ALA A 105 5.69 1.23 14.42
CA ALA A 105 6.78 0.68 13.62
C ALA A 105 6.49 -0.76 13.12
N GLN A 106 5.87 -1.60 13.97
CA GLN A 106 5.46 -2.95 13.60
C GLN A 106 4.33 -2.96 12.57
N TYR A 107 3.35 -2.06 12.72
CA TYR A 107 2.27 -1.88 11.76
C TYR A 107 2.83 -1.49 10.38
N ASP A 108 3.70 -0.48 10.32
CA ASP A 108 4.30 -0.02 9.07
C ASP A 108 5.15 -1.10 8.40
N ARG A 109 5.90 -1.92 9.17
CA ARG A 109 6.62 -3.09 8.62
C ARG A 109 5.65 -4.14 8.06
N SER A 110 4.53 -4.40 8.74
CA SER A 110 3.53 -5.34 8.23
C SER A 110 2.85 -4.85 6.95
N LEU A 111 2.60 -3.54 6.86
CA LEU A 111 2.05 -2.88 5.68
C LEU A 111 3.05 -2.93 4.51
N ALA A 112 4.33 -2.63 4.77
CA ALA A 112 5.40 -2.76 3.80
C ALA A 112 5.50 -4.20 3.26
N ALA A 113 5.37 -5.22 4.11
CA ALA A 113 5.37 -6.62 3.68
C ALA A 113 4.17 -6.95 2.76
N GLN A 114 2.98 -6.45 3.06
CA GLN A 114 1.80 -6.62 2.19
C GLN A 114 2.00 -5.93 0.84
N GLN A 115 2.52 -4.69 0.85
CA GLN A 115 2.83 -3.94 -0.37
C GLN A 115 3.93 -4.63 -1.18
N GLN A 116 4.93 -5.24 -0.54
CA GLN A 116 5.99 -6.00 -1.18
C GLN A 116 5.44 -7.24 -1.90
N SER A 117 4.48 -7.94 -1.29
CA SER A 117 3.78 -9.04 -1.96
C SER A 117 3.06 -8.57 -3.23
N LYS A 118 2.34 -7.44 -3.14
CA LYS A 118 1.64 -6.85 -4.30
C LYS A 118 2.62 -6.39 -5.39
N ALA A 119 3.74 -5.77 -5.01
CA ALA A 119 4.82 -5.41 -5.93
C ALA A 119 5.36 -6.66 -6.65
N GLY A 120 5.62 -7.74 -5.89
CA GLY A 120 6.07 -9.02 -6.42
C GLY A 120 5.11 -9.62 -7.45
N ASP A 121 3.81 -9.60 -7.18
CA ASP A 121 2.79 -10.07 -8.12
C ASP A 121 2.80 -9.26 -9.42
N GLN A 122 2.92 -7.93 -9.33
CA GLN A 122 2.97 -7.05 -10.50
C GLN A 122 4.25 -7.26 -11.33
N TRP A 123 5.39 -7.47 -10.67
CA TRP A 123 6.63 -7.86 -11.35
C TRP A 123 6.53 -9.21 -12.03
N ALA A 124 5.89 -10.20 -11.39
CA ALA A 124 5.64 -11.50 -12.00
C ALA A 124 4.74 -11.37 -13.24
N PHE A 125 3.69 -10.55 -13.19
CA PHE A 125 2.87 -10.26 -14.37
C PHE A 125 3.66 -9.56 -15.48
N PHE A 126 4.46 -8.54 -15.15
CA PHE A 126 5.36 -7.88 -16.11
C PHE A 126 6.25 -8.91 -16.82
N GLN A 127 6.97 -9.74 -16.06
CA GLN A 127 7.89 -10.74 -16.61
C GLN A 127 7.16 -11.76 -17.49
N ALA A 128 6.02 -12.29 -17.02
CA ALA A 128 5.23 -13.24 -17.78
C ALA A 128 4.71 -12.64 -19.10
N LYS A 129 4.25 -11.39 -19.09
CA LYS A 129 3.77 -10.69 -20.29
C LYS A 129 4.93 -10.42 -21.27
N ARG A 130 6.07 -9.97 -20.77
CA ARG A 130 7.26 -9.76 -21.59
C ARG A 130 7.75 -11.06 -22.24
N MET A 131 7.77 -12.17 -21.49
CA MET A 131 8.10 -13.49 -22.04
C MET A 131 7.12 -13.93 -23.11
N ARG A 132 5.81 -13.74 -22.89
CA ARG A 132 4.79 -14.05 -23.91
C ARG A 132 4.99 -13.21 -25.17
N SER A 133 5.27 -11.92 -25.05
CA SER A 133 5.59 -11.10 -26.22
C SER A 133 6.79 -11.64 -26.99
N ALA A 134 7.90 -11.90 -26.30
CA ALA A 134 9.11 -12.43 -26.92
C ALA A 134 8.87 -13.77 -27.64
N VAL A 135 8.08 -14.67 -27.05
CA VAL A 135 7.70 -15.94 -27.69
C VAL A 135 6.85 -15.70 -28.93
N GLN A 136 5.88 -14.78 -28.89
CA GLN A 136 5.01 -14.48 -30.03
C GLN A 136 5.80 -13.83 -31.18
N SER A 137 6.71 -12.91 -30.87
CA SER A 137 7.63 -12.29 -31.85
C SER A 137 8.58 -13.32 -32.46
N GLY A 138 9.23 -14.16 -31.65
CA GLY A 138 10.11 -15.20 -32.18
C GLY A 138 9.36 -16.25 -33.02
N THR A 139 8.12 -16.58 -32.64
CA THR A 139 7.27 -17.46 -33.47
C THR A 139 6.92 -16.80 -34.80
N LEU A 140 6.59 -15.50 -34.78
CA LEU A 140 6.32 -14.72 -35.99
C LEU A 140 7.53 -14.73 -36.93
N ASP A 141 8.74 -14.52 -36.42
CA ASP A 141 9.97 -14.54 -37.21
C ASP A 141 10.17 -15.89 -37.91
N VAL A 142 9.94 -17.01 -37.21
CA VAL A 142 10.02 -18.36 -37.79
C VAL A 142 8.95 -18.55 -38.86
N VAL A 143 7.71 -18.13 -38.61
CA VAL A 143 6.61 -18.25 -39.60
C VAL A 143 6.91 -17.41 -40.84
N GLN A 144 7.43 -16.20 -40.68
CA GLN A 144 7.78 -15.34 -41.81
C GLN A 144 8.97 -15.87 -42.60
N THR A 145 9.99 -16.39 -41.93
CA THR A 145 11.18 -16.98 -42.59
C THR A 145 10.86 -18.26 -43.34
N THR A 146 9.92 -19.06 -42.84
CA THR A 146 9.48 -20.30 -43.53
C THR A 146 8.50 -20.04 -44.68
N GLN A 147 8.00 -18.81 -44.84
CA GLN A 147 6.95 -18.45 -45.81
C GLN A 147 7.37 -17.37 -46.81
N MET A 148 8.67 -17.23 -47.09
CA MET A 148 9.28 -16.09 -47.82
C MET A 148 8.63 -15.69 -49.17
N GLU A 149 7.77 -16.52 -49.77
CA GLU A 149 7.25 -16.30 -51.12
C GLU A 149 5.78 -15.87 -51.21
N ARG A 150 4.99 -15.89 -50.12
CA ARG A 150 3.55 -15.59 -50.21
C ARG A 150 3.13 -14.38 -49.37
N GLY A 151 2.60 -13.36 -50.04
CA GLY A 151 1.93 -12.22 -49.40
C GLY A 151 0.63 -12.60 -48.71
N LEU A 152 0.17 -11.74 -47.80
CA LEU A 152 -1.10 -11.89 -47.08
C LEU A 152 -2.29 -11.69 -48.02
N ASP A 153 -3.25 -12.61 -48.01
CA ASP A 153 -4.53 -12.47 -48.72
C ASP A 153 -5.51 -11.58 -47.93
N VAL A 154 -5.26 -10.27 -47.99
CA VAL A 154 -6.04 -9.25 -47.26
C VAL A 154 -7.49 -9.23 -47.71
N GLU A 155 -7.75 -9.35 -49.01
CA GLU A 155 -9.10 -9.30 -49.56
C GLU A 155 -9.91 -10.55 -49.20
N GLY A 156 -9.28 -11.73 -49.22
CA GLY A 156 -9.92 -12.95 -48.73
C GLY A 156 -10.31 -12.88 -47.26
N LEU A 157 -9.44 -12.32 -46.40
CA LEU A 157 -9.76 -12.11 -44.97
C LEU A 157 -10.91 -11.12 -44.77
N LYS A 158 -10.94 -10.01 -45.52
CA LYS A 158 -12.04 -9.03 -45.44
C LYS A 158 -13.36 -9.62 -45.94
N ALA A 159 -13.33 -10.39 -47.03
CA ALA A 159 -14.51 -11.05 -47.57
C ALA A 159 -15.09 -12.06 -46.57
N LEU A 160 -14.24 -12.86 -45.92
CA LEU A 160 -14.66 -13.78 -44.86
C LEU A 160 -15.21 -13.04 -43.63
N ALA A 161 -14.55 -11.96 -43.19
CA ALA A 161 -15.03 -11.17 -42.07
C ALA A 161 -16.42 -10.55 -42.34
N ALA A 162 -16.75 -10.26 -43.61
CA ALA A 162 -18.06 -9.73 -43.99
C ALA A 162 -19.20 -10.76 -43.91
N THR A 163 -18.90 -12.07 -43.84
CA THR A 163 -19.92 -13.11 -43.71
C THR A 163 -20.35 -13.36 -42.25
N LEU A 164 -19.68 -12.76 -41.27
CA LEU A 164 -19.96 -12.95 -39.85
C LEU A 164 -21.16 -12.12 -39.36
N PRO A 165 -21.95 -12.63 -38.39
CA PRO A 165 -22.80 -11.75 -37.59
C PRO A 165 -21.91 -10.71 -36.89
N GLU A 166 -22.42 -9.49 -36.73
CA GLU A 166 -21.65 -8.37 -36.16
C GLU A 166 -20.39 -8.03 -36.98
N ALA A 167 -20.47 -8.17 -38.31
CA ALA A 167 -19.39 -7.90 -39.25
C ALA A 167 -18.66 -6.57 -38.99
N ALA A 168 -19.34 -5.53 -38.53
CA ALA A 168 -18.71 -4.24 -38.21
C ALA A 168 -17.61 -4.35 -37.12
N GLU A 169 -17.85 -5.12 -36.06
CA GLU A 169 -16.89 -5.31 -34.96
C GLU A 169 -15.70 -6.15 -35.43
N VAL A 170 -15.96 -7.23 -36.17
CA VAL A 170 -14.92 -8.11 -36.71
C VAL A 170 -14.06 -7.38 -37.74
N GLN A 171 -14.66 -6.59 -38.63
CA GLN A 171 -13.96 -5.76 -39.61
C GLN A 171 -13.08 -4.70 -38.91
N THR A 172 -13.57 -4.13 -37.81
CA THR A 172 -12.77 -3.19 -37.00
C THR A 172 -11.56 -3.90 -36.39
N ALA A 173 -11.77 -5.08 -35.78
CA ALA A 173 -10.68 -5.88 -35.22
C ALA A 173 -9.65 -6.27 -36.29
N LEU A 174 -10.12 -6.76 -37.46
CA LEU A 174 -9.28 -7.09 -38.60
C LEU A 174 -8.50 -5.87 -39.11
N GLY A 175 -9.10 -4.68 -39.09
CA GLY A 175 -8.43 -3.41 -39.39
C GLY A 175 -7.20 -3.17 -38.51
N PHE A 176 -7.32 -3.35 -37.20
CA PHE A 176 -6.18 -3.23 -36.27
C PHE A 176 -5.11 -4.31 -36.47
N LEU A 177 -5.54 -5.56 -36.67
CA LEU A 177 -4.66 -6.69 -36.98
C LEU A 177 -3.84 -6.43 -38.25
N LEU A 178 -4.48 -6.00 -39.34
CA LEU A 178 -3.84 -5.65 -40.62
C LEU A 178 -2.92 -4.45 -40.50
N ALA A 179 -3.35 -3.40 -39.77
CA ALA A 179 -2.54 -2.20 -39.55
C ALA A 179 -1.29 -2.48 -38.72
N GLY A 180 -1.26 -3.59 -37.97
CA GLY A 180 -0.17 -3.87 -37.03
C GLY A 180 -0.07 -2.78 -35.97
N LYS A 181 -1.21 -2.30 -35.46
CA LYS A 181 -1.27 -1.24 -34.44
C LYS A 181 -2.27 -1.62 -33.35
N LEU A 182 -1.96 -1.19 -32.13
CA LEU A 182 -2.93 -1.20 -31.05
C LEU A 182 -3.90 -0.03 -31.21
N PRO A 183 -5.13 -0.13 -30.71
CA PRO A 183 -6.02 1.01 -30.57
C PRO A 183 -5.33 2.16 -29.83
N GLU A 184 -5.66 3.40 -30.21
CA GLU A 184 -5.15 4.58 -29.52
C GLU A 184 -5.62 4.57 -28.06
N GLN A 185 -4.66 4.65 -27.15
CA GLN A 185 -4.90 4.76 -25.73
C GLN A 185 -4.63 6.20 -25.30
N ALA A 186 -5.40 6.70 -24.33
CA ALA A 186 -5.07 7.95 -23.65
C ALA A 186 -3.60 7.91 -23.16
N ALA A 187 -2.92 9.05 -23.12
CA ALA A 187 -1.57 9.09 -22.57
C ALA A 187 -1.55 8.60 -21.12
N ALA A 188 -0.46 7.94 -20.71
CA ALA A 188 -0.30 7.51 -19.33
C ALA A 188 -0.39 8.73 -18.39
N PRO A 189 -1.11 8.61 -17.25
CA PRO A 189 -1.21 9.70 -16.30
C PRO A 189 0.18 10.05 -15.78
N VAL A 190 0.58 11.32 -15.93
CA VAL A 190 1.88 11.79 -15.47
C VAL A 190 1.84 11.91 -13.94
N PRO A 191 2.71 11.22 -13.19
CA PRO A 191 2.78 11.37 -11.76
C PRO A 191 3.16 12.80 -11.37
N VAL A 192 2.74 13.24 -10.18
CA VAL A 192 3.19 14.52 -9.63
C VAL A 192 4.72 14.55 -9.52
N ALA A 193 5.32 15.74 -9.63
CA ALA A 193 6.77 15.89 -9.81
C ALA A 193 7.61 15.17 -8.73
N GLY A 194 7.16 15.17 -7.47
CA GLY A 194 7.84 14.45 -6.39
C GLY A 194 7.83 12.93 -6.57
N VAL A 195 6.69 12.35 -6.95
CA VAL A 195 6.58 10.91 -7.23
C VAL A 195 7.43 10.54 -8.45
N LYS A 196 7.41 11.37 -9.50
CA LYS A 196 8.26 11.17 -10.67
C LYS A 196 9.73 11.18 -10.30
N ALA A 197 10.19 12.18 -9.54
CA ALA A 197 11.59 12.25 -9.09
C ALA A 197 11.99 11.03 -8.25
N ALA A 198 11.08 10.49 -7.43
CA ALA A 198 11.32 9.27 -6.66
C ALA A 198 11.40 8.03 -7.57
N LEU A 199 10.56 7.92 -8.60
CA LEU A 199 10.63 6.84 -9.59
C LEU A 199 11.94 6.91 -10.38
N ASP A 200 12.30 8.10 -10.87
CA ASP A 200 13.54 8.34 -11.60
C ASP A 200 14.75 7.96 -10.72
N ALA A 201 14.75 8.34 -9.44
CA ALA A 201 15.83 7.99 -8.51
C ALA A 201 16.00 6.47 -8.31
N VAL A 202 14.90 5.72 -8.26
CA VAL A 202 14.96 4.25 -8.19
C VAL A 202 15.49 3.66 -9.49
N GLU A 203 15.04 4.16 -10.65
CA GLU A 203 15.47 3.68 -11.97
C GLU A 203 16.97 3.93 -12.21
N HIS A 204 17.48 5.08 -11.78
CA HIS A 204 18.89 5.44 -11.90
C HIS A 204 19.79 4.81 -10.82
N GLY A 205 19.20 4.08 -9.86
CA GLY A 205 19.96 3.41 -8.80
C GLY A 205 20.63 4.38 -7.83
N GLU A 206 19.97 5.49 -7.50
CA GLU A 206 20.44 6.46 -6.52
C GLU A 206 20.68 5.80 -5.15
N THR A 207 21.58 6.38 -4.36
CA THR A 207 21.92 5.79 -3.06
C THR A 207 20.75 5.88 -2.08
N GLU A 208 20.65 4.95 -1.12
CA GLU A 208 19.57 4.96 -0.13
C GLU A 208 19.43 6.29 0.64
N PRO A 209 20.50 7.01 1.02
CA PRO A 209 20.38 8.34 1.63
C PRO A 209 19.78 9.40 0.70
N GLU A 210 20.11 9.38 -0.59
CA GLU A 210 19.58 10.30 -1.60
C GLU A 210 18.11 10.01 -1.86
N LEU A 211 17.77 8.74 -2.08
CA LEU A 211 16.39 8.29 -2.26
C LEU A 211 15.53 8.61 -1.02
N THR A 212 16.08 8.43 0.18
CA THR A 212 15.39 8.80 1.44
C THR A 212 15.07 10.29 1.48
N ARG A 213 15.99 11.16 1.04
CA ARG A 213 15.76 12.60 0.98
C ARG A 213 14.62 12.95 0.03
N ILE A 214 14.60 12.32 -1.15
CA ILE A 214 13.55 12.52 -2.16
C ILE A 214 12.20 12.01 -1.62
N LEU A 215 12.15 10.77 -1.11
CA LEU A 215 10.93 10.16 -0.60
C LEU A 215 10.32 10.89 0.60
N ASN A 216 11.14 11.50 1.47
CA ASN A 216 10.64 12.31 2.59
C ASN A 216 9.90 13.57 2.13
N ALA A 217 10.16 14.06 0.91
CA ALA A 217 9.44 15.20 0.32
C ALA A 217 8.11 14.78 -0.34
N VAL A 218 7.91 13.49 -0.60
CA VAL A 218 6.71 12.96 -1.27
C VAL A 218 5.67 12.55 -0.24
N LYS A 219 4.43 13.05 -0.38
CA LYS A 219 3.36 12.67 0.55
C LYS A 219 2.85 11.26 0.23
N PRO A 220 2.51 10.43 1.23
CA PRO A 220 1.95 9.09 0.98
C PRO A 220 0.71 9.08 0.08
N VAL A 221 -0.15 10.11 0.23
CA VAL A 221 -1.36 10.25 -0.61
C VAL A 221 -1.03 10.44 -2.08
N GLU A 222 0.05 11.14 -2.43
CA GLU A 222 0.46 11.37 -3.82
C GLU A 222 0.91 10.06 -4.49
N ILE A 223 1.62 9.19 -3.76
CA ILE A 223 1.99 7.86 -4.27
C ILE A 223 0.74 6.98 -4.44
N ALA A 224 -0.19 7.02 -3.49
CA ALA A 224 -1.44 6.26 -3.56
C ALA A 224 -2.34 6.70 -4.73
N GLU A 225 -2.44 8.01 -4.99
CA GLU A 225 -3.16 8.57 -6.13
C GLU A 225 -2.50 8.19 -7.46
N ALA A 226 -1.16 8.29 -7.55
CA ALA A 226 -0.42 7.84 -8.72
C ALA A 226 -0.63 6.35 -9.00
N LEU A 227 -0.60 5.50 -7.97
CA LEU A 227 -0.87 4.07 -8.07
C LEU A 227 -2.30 3.81 -8.58
N LYS A 228 -3.30 4.49 -8.01
CA LYS A 228 -4.69 4.39 -8.45
C LYS A 228 -4.87 4.82 -9.91
N ALA A 229 -4.21 5.90 -10.32
CA ALA A 229 -4.22 6.38 -11.70
C ALA A 229 -3.59 5.36 -12.66
N ALA A 230 -2.43 4.79 -12.31
CA ALA A 230 -1.78 3.75 -13.11
C ALA A 230 -2.63 2.48 -13.24
N GLN A 231 -3.26 2.02 -12.16
CA GLN A 231 -4.20 0.90 -12.19
C GLN A 231 -5.44 1.18 -13.04
N GLY A 232 -6.01 2.39 -12.93
CA GLY A 232 -7.13 2.82 -13.76
C GLY A 232 -6.76 2.85 -15.24
N HIS A 233 -5.55 3.32 -15.55
CA HIS A 233 -5.01 3.35 -16.91
C HIS A 233 -4.84 1.93 -17.49
N ALA A 234 -4.33 0.97 -16.71
CA ALA A 234 -4.24 -0.42 -17.11
C ALA A 234 -5.63 -1.05 -17.40
N ARG A 235 -6.62 -0.82 -16.54
CA ARG A 235 -8.00 -1.31 -16.77
C ARG A 235 -8.65 -0.66 -17.99
N SER A 236 -8.40 0.63 -18.21
CA SER A 236 -8.87 1.35 -19.39
C SER A 236 -8.28 0.76 -20.67
N PHE A 237 -7.01 0.36 -20.66
CA PHE A 237 -6.37 -0.33 -21.79
C PHE A 237 -7.10 -1.62 -22.14
N ASP A 238 -7.35 -2.47 -21.14
CA ASP A 238 -8.07 -3.73 -21.33
C ASP A 238 -9.46 -3.52 -21.93
N GLY A 239 -10.17 -2.48 -21.47
CA GLY A 239 -11.48 -2.09 -22.00
C GLY A 239 -11.44 -1.73 -23.48
N VAL A 240 -10.42 -0.97 -23.90
CA VAL A 240 -10.23 -0.56 -25.30
C VAL A 240 -9.81 -1.74 -26.19
N LEU A 241 -9.05 -2.70 -25.65
CA LEU A 241 -8.62 -3.88 -26.41
C LEU A 241 -9.69 -4.94 -26.58
N ARG A 242 -10.67 -5.01 -25.67
CA ARG A 242 -11.68 -6.07 -25.64
C ARG A 242 -12.38 -6.28 -26.99
N PRO A 243 -12.88 -5.25 -27.70
CA PRO A 243 -13.53 -5.46 -29.00
C PRO A 243 -12.60 -6.06 -30.05
N VAL A 244 -11.32 -5.68 -30.06
CA VAL A 244 -10.33 -6.22 -31.02
C VAL A 244 -10.02 -7.68 -30.72
N VAL A 245 -9.88 -8.05 -29.45
CA VAL A 245 -9.65 -9.43 -29.03
C VAL A 245 -10.86 -10.30 -29.37
N THR A 246 -12.07 -9.88 -28.99
CA THR A 246 -13.30 -10.63 -29.28
C THR A 246 -13.58 -10.75 -30.77
N GLY A 247 -13.41 -9.68 -31.56
CA GLY A 247 -13.55 -9.73 -33.01
C GLY A 247 -12.51 -10.63 -33.68
N GLY A 248 -11.26 -10.59 -33.21
CA GLY A 248 -10.20 -11.48 -33.65
C GLY A 248 -10.48 -12.96 -33.32
N ASP A 249 -10.97 -13.25 -32.12
CA ASP A 249 -11.33 -14.62 -31.72
C ASP A 249 -12.45 -15.19 -32.60
N ARG A 250 -13.52 -14.42 -32.84
CA ARG A 250 -14.62 -14.81 -33.75
C ARG A 250 -14.14 -15.08 -35.18
N LEU A 251 -13.22 -14.26 -35.71
CA LEU A 251 -12.62 -14.50 -37.02
C LEU A 251 -11.78 -15.79 -37.03
N GLY A 252 -11.05 -16.04 -35.94
CA GLY A 252 -10.27 -17.26 -35.76
C GLY A 252 -11.14 -18.52 -35.74
N ASP A 253 -12.28 -18.48 -35.06
CA ASP A 253 -13.21 -19.61 -34.97
C ASP A 253 -13.76 -20.03 -36.35
N LEU A 254 -13.98 -19.08 -37.27
CA LEU A 254 -14.39 -19.40 -38.65
C LEU A 254 -13.28 -20.01 -39.51
N LEU A 255 -12.03 -19.74 -39.15
CA LEU A 255 -10.86 -20.20 -39.89
C LEU A 255 -10.46 -21.63 -39.48
N GLU A 256 -11.30 -22.32 -38.72
CA GLU A 256 -11.14 -23.75 -38.45
C GLU A 256 -11.09 -24.51 -39.79
N PRO A 257 -10.01 -25.29 -40.05
CA PRO A 257 -9.62 -25.67 -41.40
C PRO A 257 -10.53 -26.75 -42.01
N THR A 258 -11.68 -26.34 -42.53
CA THR A 258 -12.63 -27.21 -43.25
C THR A 258 -12.31 -27.32 -44.75
N THR A 259 -11.59 -26.35 -45.33
CA THR A 259 -11.24 -26.32 -46.77
C THR A 259 -9.80 -25.87 -47.01
N THR A 260 -9.26 -26.11 -48.22
CA THR A 260 -7.91 -25.65 -48.61
C THR A 260 -7.80 -24.12 -48.63
N VAL A 261 -8.85 -23.41 -49.02
CA VAL A 261 -8.93 -21.94 -48.97
C VAL A 261 -8.86 -21.45 -47.51
N HIS A 262 -9.61 -22.10 -46.61
CA HIS A 262 -9.57 -21.77 -45.17
C HIS A 262 -8.17 -22.00 -44.58
N ARG A 263 -7.42 -23.01 -45.02
CA ARG A 263 -6.03 -23.21 -44.55
C ARG A 263 -5.11 -22.04 -44.90
N ALA A 264 -5.22 -21.50 -46.11
CA ALA A 264 -4.39 -20.36 -46.54
C ALA A 264 -4.75 -19.09 -45.73
N LEU A 265 -6.04 -18.80 -45.57
CA LEU A 265 -6.51 -17.65 -44.78
C LEU A 265 -6.20 -17.81 -43.28
N SER A 266 -6.32 -19.03 -42.74
CA SER A 266 -6.01 -19.34 -41.34
C SER A 266 -4.54 -19.06 -41.00
N ARG A 267 -3.64 -19.42 -41.92
CA ARG A 267 -2.21 -19.11 -41.81
C ARG A 267 -1.96 -17.60 -41.85
N ASP A 268 -2.54 -16.88 -42.81
CA ASP A 268 -2.36 -15.44 -42.94
C ASP A 268 -2.91 -14.69 -41.70
N PHE A 269 -4.07 -15.12 -41.20
CA PHE A 269 -4.65 -14.64 -39.95
C PHE A 269 -3.76 -14.95 -38.74
N THR A 270 -3.13 -16.14 -38.69
CA THR A 270 -2.20 -16.50 -37.62
C THR A 270 -1.02 -15.53 -37.57
N VAL A 271 -0.43 -15.17 -38.71
CA VAL A 271 0.65 -14.17 -38.79
C VAL A 271 0.20 -12.82 -38.20
N LEU A 272 -0.99 -12.34 -38.58
CA LEU A 272 -1.56 -11.10 -38.04
C LEU A 272 -1.79 -11.18 -36.52
N ARG A 273 -2.33 -12.30 -36.04
CA ARG A 273 -2.65 -12.53 -34.62
C ARG A 273 -1.38 -12.61 -33.76
N LEU A 274 -0.32 -13.28 -34.23
CA LEU A 274 0.97 -13.35 -33.55
C LEU A 274 1.56 -11.94 -33.39
N ARG A 275 1.60 -11.15 -34.47
CA ARG A 275 2.09 -9.76 -34.45
C ARG A 275 1.32 -8.90 -33.46
N TYR A 276 -0.01 -8.93 -33.55
CA TYR A 276 -0.88 -8.16 -32.67
C TYR A 276 -0.72 -8.57 -31.19
N SER A 277 -0.66 -9.88 -30.93
CA SER A 277 -0.51 -10.40 -29.57
C SER A 277 0.82 -10.02 -28.94
N ALA A 278 1.91 -10.01 -29.70
CA ALA A 278 3.21 -9.55 -29.23
C ALA A 278 3.15 -8.09 -28.77
N MET A 279 2.69 -7.18 -29.63
CA MET A 279 2.54 -5.76 -29.30
C MET A 279 1.64 -5.53 -28.09
N ARG A 280 0.50 -6.25 -28.02
CA ARG A 280 -0.41 -6.17 -26.88
C ARG A 280 0.29 -6.56 -25.58
N TYR A 281 0.98 -7.70 -25.56
CA TYR A 281 1.65 -8.16 -24.35
C TYR A 281 2.81 -7.25 -23.92
N ASP A 282 3.52 -6.63 -24.86
CA ASP A 282 4.52 -5.60 -24.53
C ASP A 282 3.90 -4.36 -23.89
N ALA A 283 2.77 -3.89 -24.40
CA ALA A 283 2.05 -2.76 -23.82
C ALA A 283 1.53 -3.10 -22.41
N GLU A 284 0.88 -4.25 -22.23
CA GLU A 284 0.42 -4.75 -20.92
C GLU A 284 1.59 -4.90 -19.94
N ALA A 285 2.76 -5.36 -20.40
CA ALA A 285 3.95 -5.46 -19.56
C ALA A 285 4.36 -4.08 -19.02
N ARG A 286 4.48 -3.06 -19.86
CA ARG A 286 4.85 -1.69 -19.43
C ARG A 286 3.86 -1.12 -18.40
N LEU A 287 2.57 -1.40 -18.57
CA LEU A 287 1.54 -0.99 -17.61
C LEU A 287 1.75 -1.67 -16.24
N ASN A 288 2.00 -2.99 -16.23
CA ASN A 288 2.28 -3.72 -14.99
C ASN A 288 3.58 -3.27 -14.33
N GLN A 289 4.62 -2.94 -15.12
CA GLN A 289 5.87 -2.37 -14.61
C GLN A 289 5.62 -1.05 -13.89
N ALA A 290 4.84 -0.13 -14.47
CA ALA A 290 4.51 1.13 -13.83
C ALA A 290 3.78 0.95 -12.49
N VAL A 291 2.82 0.02 -12.44
CA VAL A 291 2.12 -0.33 -11.19
C VAL A 291 3.08 -0.96 -10.16
N ALA A 292 3.98 -1.85 -10.61
CA ALA A 292 4.98 -2.47 -9.75
C ALA A 292 5.92 -1.44 -9.11
N SER A 293 6.49 -0.53 -9.90
CA SER A 293 7.39 0.52 -9.42
C SER A 293 6.73 1.43 -8.39
N LEU A 294 5.44 1.75 -8.55
CA LEU A 294 4.68 2.53 -7.56
C LEU A 294 4.45 1.77 -6.24
N TYR A 295 4.20 0.46 -6.30
CA TYR A 295 4.16 -0.35 -5.08
C TYR A 295 5.52 -0.42 -4.38
N GLU A 296 6.63 -0.53 -5.13
CA GLU A 296 7.97 -0.48 -4.52
C GLU A 296 8.23 0.84 -3.80
N LEU A 297 7.80 1.98 -4.35
CA LEU A 297 7.88 3.26 -3.65
C LEU A 297 7.07 3.25 -2.35
N GLN A 298 5.86 2.66 -2.34
CA GLN A 298 5.08 2.51 -1.10
C GLN A 298 5.80 1.65 -0.06
N VAL A 299 6.41 0.53 -0.47
CA VAL A 299 7.20 -0.33 0.43
C VAL A 299 8.33 0.46 1.07
N ARG A 300 9.10 1.19 0.25
CA ARG A 300 10.22 2.01 0.73
C ARG A 300 9.74 3.09 1.68
N GLN A 301 8.66 3.78 1.36
CA GLN A 301 8.08 4.80 2.23
C GLN A 301 7.61 4.23 3.58
N SER A 302 6.92 3.08 3.56
CA SER A 302 6.48 2.38 4.77
C SER A 302 7.67 1.92 5.63
N ASN A 303 8.74 1.41 5.00
CA ASN A 303 9.97 1.05 5.72
C ASN A 303 10.66 2.27 6.35
N LEU A 304 10.71 3.41 5.64
CA LEU A 304 11.25 4.66 6.19
C LEU A 304 10.41 5.17 7.37
N SER A 305 9.08 5.07 7.27
CA SER A 305 8.18 5.40 8.37
C SER A 305 8.41 4.50 9.59
N ALA A 306 8.48 3.18 9.38
CA ALA A 306 8.75 2.20 10.42
C ALA A 306 10.07 2.46 11.14
N GLU A 307 11.13 2.79 10.39
CA GLU A 307 12.45 3.08 10.96
C GLU A 307 12.44 4.37 11.79
N ARG A 308 11.69 5.40 11.37
CA ARG A 308 11.50 6.62 12.18
C ARG A 308 10.81 6.31 13.51
N HIS A 309 9.69 5.58 13.47
CA HIS A 309 8.96 5.16 14.67
C HIS A 309 9.81 4.26 15.58
N HIS A 310 10.58 3.34 15.00
CA HIS A 310 11.49 2.48 15.75
C HIS A 310 12.58 3.28 16.48
N ARG A 311 13.23 4.23 15.80
CA ARG A 311 14.24 5.12 16.41
C ARG A 311 13.64 6.01 17.49
N ARG A 312 12.42 6.53 17.30
CA ARG A 312 11.73 7.33 18.33
C ARG A 312 11.39 6.48 19.56
N SER A 313 10.88 5.26 19.36
CA SER A 313 10.62 4.30 20.43
C SER A 313 11.88 4.00 21.25
N GLN A 314 13.01 3.71 20.61
CA GLN A 314 14.29 3.47 21.29
C GLN A 314 14.71 4.66 22.17
N ARG A 315 14.51 5.89 21.69
CA ARG A 315 14.83 7.11 22.46
C ARG A 315 13.90 7.31 23.64
N PHE A 316 12.60 7.08 23.49
CA PHE A 316 11.67 7.10 24.61
C PHE A 316 11.99 6.03 25.65
N PHE A 317 12.44 4.85 25.22
CA PHE A 317 12.91 3.80 26.12
C PHE A 317 14.13 4.24 26.93
N PHE A 318 15.13 4.87 26.32
CA PHE A 318 16.26 5.44 27.07
C PHE A 318 15.84 6.56 28.02
N GLY A 319 14.89 7.41 27.62
CA GLY A 319 14.30 8.43 28.50
C GLY A 319 13.61 7.81 29.73
N MET A 320 12.87 6.72 29.53
CA MET A 320 12.25 5.94 30.61
C MET A 320 13.31 5.37 31.57
N LEU A 321 14.37 4.76 31.06
CA LEU A 321 15.46 4.22 31.89
C LEU A 321 16.15 5.32 32.72
N ALA A 322 16.39 6.49 32.13
CA ALA A 322 16.96 7.63 32.85
C ALA A 322 16.03 8.12 33.98
N ALA A 323 14.72 8.20 33.73
CA ALA A 323 13.73 8.54 34.75
C ALA A 323 13.70 7.51 35.88
N GLN A 324 13.75 6.20 35.56
CA GLN A 324 13.84 5.13 36.56
C GLN A 324 15.12 5.23 37.40
N ALA A 325 16.27 5.49 36.77
CA ALA A 325 17.53 5.70 37.49
C ALA A 325 17.45 6.92 38.45
N ALA A 326 16.81 8.01 38.03
CA ALA A 326 16.59 9.18 38.88
C ALA A 326 15.73 8.85 40.11
N VAL A 327 14.68 8.02 39.96
CA VAL A 327 13.87 7.53 41.10
C VAL A 327 14.73 6.74 42.09
N ILE A 328 15.60 5.85 41.60
CA ILE A 328 16.50 5.05 42.44
C ILE A 328 17.48 5.95 43.21
N ILE A 329 18.13 6.89 42.51
CA ILE A 329 19.06 7.85 43.13
C ILE A 329 18.36 8.70 44.18
N ALA A 330 17.15 9.21 43.89
CA ALA A 330 16.36 9.99 44.84
C ALA A 330 16.01 9.17 46.09
N THR A 331 15.67 7.89 45.91
CA THR A 331 15.35 6.98 47.03
C THR A 331 16.59 6.73 47.90
N PHE A 332 17.75 6.47 47.29
CA PHE A 332 19.02 6.34 48.03
C PHE A 332 19.42 7.65 48.74
N ALA A 333 19.22 8.80 48.10
CA ALA A 333 19.51 10.10 48.70
C ALA A 333 18.64 10.37 49.95
N MET A 334 17.39 9.91 49.92
CA MET A 334 16.48 9.98 51.07
C MET A 334 16.95 9.04 52.20
N ALA A 335 17.41 7.83 51.85
CA ALA A 335 17.92 6.85 52.82
C ALA A 335 19.26 7.28 53.46
N ALA A 336 20.18 7.87 52.70
CA ALA A 336 21.55 8.17 53.14
C ALA A 336 21.68 9.36 54.13
N ARG A 337 20.60 10.11 54.40
CA ARG A 337 20.56 11.32 55.26
C ARG A 337 21.59 12.44 54.94
N LYS A 338 22.53 12.28 54.00
CA LYS A 338 23.44 13.33 53.49
C LYS A 338 22.77 14.09 52.33
N ARG A 339 22.11 15.20 52.68
CA ARG A 339 21.01 15.83 51.91
C ARG A 339 21.38 16.78 50.76
N SER A 340 22.63 17.17 50.52
CA SER A 340 22.90 18.23 49.54
C SER A 340 23.27 17.75 48.13
N MET A 341 24.33 16.94 47.96
CA MET A 341 24.83 16.61 46.61
C MET A 341 23.95 15.59 45.85
N LEU A 342 23.50 14.53 46.51
CA LEU A 342 22.70 13.48 45.85
C LEU A 342 21.35 14.02 45.36
N TRP A 343 20.80 15.02 46.05
CA TRP A 343 19.54 15.67 45.68
C TRP A 343 19.69 16.60 44.48
N LEU A 344 20.77 17.37 44.41
CA LEU A 344 21.09 18.16 43.21
C LEU A 344 21.22 17.25 41.99
N LEU A 345 21.90 16.11 42.15
CA LEU A 345 22.13 15.15 41.07
C LEU A 345 20.82 14.51 40.60
N ALA A 346 19.92 14.14 41.52
CA ALA A 346 18.59 13.62 41.18
C ALA A 346 17.70 14.66 40.49
N ALA A 347 17.68 15.90 40.97
CA ALA A 347 16.91 16.99 40.36
C ALA A 347 17.42 17.36 38.95
N ALA A 348 18.75 17.40 38.79
CA ALA A 348 19.40 17.60 37.49
C ALA A 348 19.06 16.47 36.51
N ALA A 349 19.13 15.21 36.96
CA ALA A 349 18.78 14.05 36.14
C ALA A 349 17.30 14.07 35.72
N GLY A 350 16.37 14.35 36.64
CA GLY A 350 14.94 14.44 36.34
C GLY A 350 14.59 15.58 35.37
N THR A 351 15.19 16.76 35.57
CA THR A 351 15.00 17.91 34.66
C THR A 351 15.59 17.60 33.27
N GLY A 352 16.78 17.00 33.23
CA GLY A 352 17.41 16.56 32.00
C GLY A 352 16.57 15.55 31.23
N ALA A 353 15.96 14.57 31.92
CA ALA A 353 15.07 13.60 31.31
C ALA A 353 13.82 14.26 30.70
N LEU A 354 13.24 15.26 31.37
CA LEU A 354 12.06 15.97 30.88
C LEU A 354 12.39 16.81 29.63
N ILE A 355 13.50 17.55 29.65
CA ILE A 355 13.99 18.31 28.49
C ILE A 355 14.28 17.37 27.32
N PHE A 356 14.94 16.23 27.59
CA PHE A 356 15.23 15.23 26.58
C PHE A 356 13.95 14.63 25.98
N ALA A 357 12.95 14.29 26.80
CA ALA A 357 11.67 13.79 26.32
C ALA A 357 10.94 14.80 25.42
N VAL A 358 10.91 16.08 25.81
CA VAL A 358 10.31 17.16 25.00
C VAL A 358 11.07 17.33 23.68
N TYR A 359 12.40 17.31 23.72
CA TYR A 359 13.22 17.38 22.51
C TYR A 359 12.93 16.22 21.54
N VAL A 360 12.90 14.98 22.06
CA VAL A 360 12.59 13.78 21.27
C VAL A 360 11.17 13.83 20.73
N TYR A 361 10.21 14.45 21.43
CA TYR A 361 8.84 14.59 20.95
C TYR A 361 8.68 15.64 19.84
N LEU A 362 9.41 16.76 19.91
CA LEU A 362 9.22 17.90 19.00
C LEU A 362 10.06 17.83 17.73
N TYR A 363 11.29 17.30 17.80
CA TYR A 363 12.27 17.41 16.70
C TYR A 363 12.54 16.09 15.97
N LEU A 364 12.00 14.98 16.45
CA LEU A 364 12.24 13.64 15.95
C LEU A 364 10.93 12.95 15.68
#